data_AF-A0A559R7R7-F1
#
_entry.id   AF-A0A559R7R7-F1
#
_cell.length_a   1.000
_cell.length_b   1.000
_cell.length_c   1.000
_cell.angle_alpha   90.00
_cell.angle_beta   90.00
_cell.angle_gamma   90.00
#
_symmetry.space_group_name_H-M   'P 1'
#
loop_
_entity.id
_entity.type
_entity.pdbx_description
1 polymer ?
#
loop_
_entity_poly.entity_id
_entity_poly.type
_entity_poly.pdbx_seq_one_letter_code
_entity_poly.pdbx_strand_id
1 'polypeptide(L)'
;MQTENNNPFKPVGLKEMEELYKDLLGIRLNDNHPFSVKILNNLIIKLEIIIKKLNYNPRLPWYDIEKEVIDICKMDTSSNGVNIKLLFTTKFGVIDESRLSNLKISV
;
A
#
# COMPACT_ATOMS: atom_id res chain seq x y z
N MET A 1 8.12 27.48 4.58
CA MET A 1 7.23 26.53 5.28
C MET A 1 6.77 25.50 4.26
N GLN A 2 7.48 24.37 4.19
CA GLN A 2 7.05 23.23 3.37
C GLN A 2 6.35 22.26 4.32
N THR A 3 5.05 22.06 4.11
CA THR A 3 4.27 21.05 4.82
C THR A 3 4.79 19.68 4.42
N GLU A 4 5.62 19.08 5.28
CA GLU A 4 5.90 17.65 5.23
C GLU A 4 4.55 16.94 5.28
N ASN A 5 4.16 16.36 4.14
CA ASN A 5 3.03 15.46 4.04
C ASN A 5 3.42 14.18 4.82
N ASN A 6 3.31 14.25 6.15
CA ASN A 6 3.49 13.13 7.07
C ASN A 6 2.25 12.25 6.96
N ASN A 7 2.14 11.53 5.85
CA ASN A 7 1.24 10.40 5.73
C ASN A 7 1.87 9.25 6.54
N PRO A 8 1.31 8.86 7.71
CA PRO A 8 1.93 7.89 8.60
C PRO A 8 1.88 6.45 8.05
N PHE A 9 1.31 6.24 6.86
CA PHE A 9 1.06 4.94 6.25
C PHE A 9 1.86 4.69 4.97
N LYS A 10 3.11 5.19 4.89
CA LYS A 10 4.01 4.77 3.80
C LYS A 10 4.42 3.30 4.02
N PRO A 11 4.49 2.47 2.97
CA PRO A 11 4.98 1.10 3.12
C PRO A 11 6.39 1.07 3.71
N VAL A 12 6.63 0.14 4.62
CA VAL A 12 7.97 -0.14 5.15
C VAL A 12 8.91 -0.46 3.98
N GLY A 13 10.11 0.15 3.95
CA GLY A 13 11.07 -0.05 2.86
C GLY A 13 10.97 0.95 1.71
N LEU A 14 9.94 1.82 1.67
CA LEU A 14 9.80 2.80 0.58
C LEU A 14 10.94 3.83 0.58
N LYS A 15 11.34 4.32 1.76
CA LYS A 15 12.40 5.32 1.88
C LYS A 15 13.75 4.76 1.46
N GLU A 16 14.04 3.53 1.86
CA GLU A 16 15.25 2.78 1.51
C GLU A 16 15.33 2.53 0.00
N MET A 17 14.19 2.25 -0.64
CA MET A 17 14.11 2.09 -2.10
C MET A 17 14.31 3.43 -2.84
N GLU A 18 13.77 4.54 -2.32
CA GLU A 18 13.97 5.89 -2.86
C GLU A 18 15.43 6.35 -2.73
N GLU A 19 16.10 6.01 -1.63
CA GLU A 19 17.54 6.28 -1.42
C GLU A 19 18.40 5.44 -2.37
N LEU A 20 18.14 4.14 -2.49
CA LEU A 20 18.85 3.27 -3.44
C LEU A 20 18.69 3.73 -4.90
N TYR A 21 17.50 4.23 -5.26
CA TYR A 21 17.27 4.80 -6.59
C TYR A 21 18.15 6.03 -6.85
N LYS A 22 18.32 6.92 -5.86
CA LYS A 22 19.21 8.09 -5.97
C LYS A 22 20.67 7.68 -6.10
N ASP A 23 21.11 6.70 -5.33
CA ASP A 23 22.48 6.20 -5.39
C ASP A 23 22.81 5.60 -6.76
N LEU A 24 21.89 4.80 -7.32
CA LEU A 24 22.06 4.23 -8.67
C LEU A 24 22.07 5.30 -9.77
N LEU A 25 21.27 6.35 -9.64
CA LEU A 25 21.34 7.50 -10.55
C LEU A 25 22.67 8.23 -10.45
N GLY A 26 23.21 8.39 -9.24
CA GLY A 26 24.54 8.96 -9.02
C GLY A 26 25.65 8.15 -9.69
N ILE A 27 25.63 6.82 -9.52
CA ILE A 27 26.59 5.91 -10.15
C ILE A 27 26.46 5.97 -11.68
N ARG A 28 25.23 5.96 -12.18
CA ARG A 28 24.90 6.03 -13.62
C ARG A 28 25.47 7.28 -14.30
N LEU A 29 25.54 8.41 -13.58
CA LEU A 29 26.10 9.66 -14.12
C LEU A 29 27.63 9.65 -14.17
N ASN A 30 28.28 8.80 -13.37
CA ASN A 30 29.74 8.72 -13.24
C ASN A 30 30.36 7.56 -14.04
N ASP A 31 29.60 6.53 -14.41
CA ASP A 31 30.06 5.39 -15.21
C ASP A 31 29.51 5.43 -16.65
N ASN A 32 30.40 5.60 -17.62
CA ASN A 32 30.09 5.67 -19.05
C ASN A 32 30.35 4.34 -19.80
N HIS A 33 30.75 3.27 -19.10
CA HIS A 33 31.04 2.00 -19.76
C HIS A 33 29.74 1.36 -20.31
N PRO A 34 29.63 1.04 -21.61
CA PRO A 34 28.36 0.67 -22.25
C PRO A 34 27.62 -0.52 -21.62
N PHE A 35 28.37 -1.52 -21.14
CA PHE A 35 27.78 -2.69 -20.47
C PHE A 35 27.25 -2.35 -19.07
N SER A 36 28.01 -1.57 -18.31
CA SER A 36 27.62 -1.10 -16.97
C SER A 36 26.39 -0.21 -17.06
N VAL A 37 26.38 0.68 -18.04
CA VAL A 37 25.26 1.55 -18.43
C VAL A 37 24.00 0.72 -18.67
N LYS A 38 24.03 -0.29 -19.54
CA LYS A 38 22.85 -1.10 -19.82
C LYS A 38 22.30 -1.80 -18.56
N ILE A 39 23.18 -2.33 -17.72
CA ILE A 39 22.79 -3.01 -16.48
C ILE A 39 22.19 -2.02 -15.48
N LEU A 40 22.83 -0.86 -15.27
CA LEU A 40 22.37 0.19 -14.35
C LEU A 40 20.99 0.73 -14.75
N ASN A 41 20.75 0.97 -16.04
CA ASN A 41 19.44 1.40 -16.51
C ASN A 41 18.35 0.37 -16.21
N ASN A 42 18.63 -0.91 -16.42
CA ASN A 42 17.67 -1.96 -16.12
C ASN A 42 17.33 -2.00 -14.62
N LEU A 43 18.30 -1.76 -13.74
CA LEU A 43 18.07 -1.70 -12.29
C LEU A 43 17.24 -0.47 -11.90
N ILE A 44 17.59 0.70 -12.45
CA ILE A 44 16.87 1.96 -12.23
C ILE A 44 15.40 1.83 -12.63
N ILE A 45 15.10 1.25 -13.80
CA ILE A 45 13.73 1.03 -14.27
C ILE A 45 12.96 0.10 -13.32
N LYS A 46 13.57 -0.99 -12.86
CA LYS A 46 12.93 -1.92 -11.92
C LYS A 46 12.60 -1.23 -10.59
N LEU A 47 13.53 -0.44 -10.06
CA LEU A 47 13.32 0.34 -8.84
C LEU A 47 12.23 1.38 -9.00
N GLU A 48 12.20 2.09 -10.13
CA GLU A 48 11.16 3.07 -10.42
C GLU A 48 9.76 2.42 -10.44
N ILE A 49 9.63 1.23 -11.03
CA ILE A 49 8.37 0.48 -11.03
C ILE A 49 7.98 0.06 -9.60
N ILE A 50 8.95 -0.39 -8.79
CA ILE A 50 8.70 -0.79 -7.39
C ILE A 50 8.25 0.42 -6.57
N ILE A 51 8.96 1.54 -6.65
CA ILE A 51 8.61 2.79 -5.97
C ILE A 51 7.22 3.26 -6.41
N LYS A 52 6.89 3.20 -7.71
CA LYS A 52 5.54 3.53 -8.21
C LYS A 52 4.46 2.61 -7.63
N LYS A 53 4.74 1.32 -7.46
CA LYS A 53 3.80 0.37 -6.83
C LYS A 53 3.66 0.60 -5.32
N LEU A 54 4.74 0.95 -4.64
CA LEU A 54 4.71 1.25 -3.20
C LEU A 54 4.02 2.60 -2.93
N ASN A 55 4.21 3.59 -3.81
CA ASN A 55 3.48 4.85 -3.77
C ASN A 55 2.06 4.76 -4.34
N TYR A 56 1.71 3.64 -4.99
CA TYR A 56 0.35 3.42 -5.46
C TYR A 56 -0.55 3.26 -4.24
N ASN A 57 -1.32 4.31 -3.96
CA ASN A 57 -2.37 4.26 -2.94
C ASN A 57 -3.56 3.50 -3.54
N PRO A 58 -3.80 2.22 -3.17
CA PRO A 58 -5.03 1.55 -3.59
C PRO A 58 -6.21 2.37 -3.06
N ARG A 59 -7.20 2.63 -3.92
CA ARG A 59 -8.45 3.36 -3.59
C ARG A 59 -9.34 2.65 -2.55
N LEU A 60 -8.80 1.74 -1.75
CA LEU A 60 -9.49 1.02 -0.70
C LEU A 60 -8.72 1.30 0.60
N PRO A 61 -9.28 2.10 1.52
CA PRO A 61 -8.61 2.40 2.76
C PRO A 61 -8.83 1.22 3.70
N TRP A 62 -8.02 0.17 3.54
CA TRP A 62 -8.01 -0.97 4.45
C TRP A 62 -7.85 -0.55 5.91
N TYR A 63 -7.11 0.55 6.14
CA TYR A 63 -7.00 1.18 7.44
C TYR A 63 -8.32 1.74 7.97
N ASP A 64 -9.11 2.43 7.12
CA ASP A 64 -10.41 2.96 7.55
C ASP A 64 -11.39 1.80 7.82
N ILE A 65 -11.36 0.76 6.98
CA ILE A 65 -12.13 -0.48 7.19
C ILE A 65 -11.71 -1.16 8.50
N GLU A 66 -10.41 -1.31 8.75
CA GLU A 66 -9.87 -1.92 9.96
C GLU A 66 -10.25 -1.12 11.20
N LYS A 67 -10.14 0.22 11.15
CA LYS A 67 -10.50 1.10 12.25
C LYS A 67 -12.00 1.01 12.57
N GLU A 68 -12.85 1.04 11.54
CA GLU A 68 -14.30 0.92 11.69
C GLU A 68 -14.70 -0.45 12.26
N VAL A 69 -14.03 -1.52 11.82
CA VAL A 69 -14.16 -2.87 12.40
C VAL A 69 -13.78 -2.91 13.88
N ILE A 70 -12.63 -2.32 14.26
CA ILE A 70 -12.17 -2.27 15.64
C ILE A 70 -13.14 -1.49 16.52
N ASP A 71 -13.66 -0.36 16.05
CA ASP A 71 -14.60 0.47 16.80
C ASP A 71 -15.92 -0.27 17.03
N ILE A 72 -16.45 -0.98 16.02
CA ILE A 72 -17.62 -1.87 16.17
C ILE A 72 -17.35 -2.94 17.23
N CYS A 73 -16.19 -3.59 17.18
CA CYS A 73 -15.81 -4.63 18.15
C CYS A 73 -15.66 -4.09 19.58
N LYS A 74 -15.22 -2.85 19.76
CA LYS A 74 -15.12 -2.21 21.09
C LYS A 74 -16.47 -1.77 21.65
N MET A 75 -17.44 -1.49 20.79
CA MET A 75 -18.80 -1.12 21.21
C MET A 75 -19.63 -2.34 21.64
N ASP A 76 -19.25 -3.54 21.22
CA ASP A 76 -19.93 -4.76 21.62
C ASP A 76 -19.59 -5.15 23.07
N THR A 77 -20.57 -5.03 23.96
CA THR A 77 -20.45 -5.41 25.37
C THR A 77 -20.78 -6.89 25.60
N SER A 78 -21.17 -7.63 24.56
CA SER A 78 -21.54 -9.04 24.65
C SER A 78 -20.30 -9.94 24.51
N SER A 79 -20.27 -11.03 25.28
CA SER A 79 -19.17 -12.01 25.26
C SER A 79 -19.17 -12.91 24.00
N ASN A 80 -20.04 -12.62 23.04
CA ASN A 80 -20.31 -13.43 21.86
C ASN A 80 -19.73 -12.67 20.67
N GLY A 81 -18.48 -12.96 20.29
CA GLY A 81 -17.71 -12.18 19.32
C GLY A 81 -18.43 -11.73 18.03
N VAL A 82 -17.85 -10.73 17.37
CA VAL A 82 -18.49 -9.97 16.28
C VAL A 82 -18.46 -10.72 14.95
N ASN A 83 -19.61 -10.70 14.24
CA ASN A 83 -19.72 -11.18 12.86
C ASN A 83 -19.84 -10.00 11.90
N ILE A 84 -18.86 -9.86 11.00
CA ILE A 84 -18.76 -8.73 10.09
C ILE A 84 -19.00 -9.21 8.66
N LYS A 85 -20.00 -8.61 8.01
CA LYS A 85 -20.35 -8.88 6.62
C LYS A 85 -19.72 -7.81 5.72
N LEU A 86 -18.74 -8.21 4.91
CA LEU A 86 -18.12 -7.32 3.94
C LEU A 86 -18.90 -7.41 2.62
N LEU A 87 -19.43 -6.28 2.17
CA LEU A 87 -20.20 -6.17 0.93
C LEU A 87 -19.38 -5.40 -0.10
N PHE A 88 -19.22 -5.98 -1.30
CA PHE A 88 -18.55 -5.31 -2.40
C PHE A 88 -19.58 -4.63 -3.29
N THR A 89 -19.34 -3.38 -3.64
CA THR A 89 -20.14 -2.68 -4.64
C THR A 89 -19.46 -2.71 -5.99
N THR A 90 -20.25 -2.98 -7.03
CA THR A 90 -19.81 -2.80 -8.41
C THR A 90 -19.58 -1.32 -8.71
N LYS A 91 -18.95 -1.02 -9.85
CA LYS A 91 -18.74 0.36 -10.31
C LYS A 91 -20.03 1.20 -10.43
N PHE A 92 -21.19 0.54 -10.46
CA PHE A 92 -22.51 1.17 -10.58
C PHE A 92 -23.27 1.24 -9.25
N GLY A 93 -22.61 0.95 -8.12
CA GLY A 93 -23.23 1.00 -6.79
C GLY A 93 -24.14 -0.18 -6.46
N VAL A 94 -24.29 -1.15 -7.37
CA VAL A 94 -25.03 -2.39 -7.10
C VAL A 94 -24.16 -3.28 -6.22
N ILE A 95 -24.73 -3.79 -5.13
CA ILE A 95 -24.09 -4.76 -4.24
C ILE A 95 -23.89 -6.07 -5.02
N ASP A 96 -22.64 -6.53 -5.10
CA ASP A 96 -22.29 -7.81 -5.69
C ASP A 96 -22.44 -8.90 -4.62
N GLU A 97 -23.63 -9.52 -4.55
CA GLU A 97 -23.94 -10.59 -3.61
C GLU A 97 -23.13 -11.87 -3.86
N SER A 98 -22.48 -12.01 -5.03
CA SER A 98 -21.65 -13.18 -5.35
C SER A 98 -20.29 -13.16 -4.63
N ARG A 99 -19.84 -12.00 -4.14
CA ARG A 99 -18.53 -11.80 -3.50
C ARG A 99 -18.60 -11.66 -2.00
N LEU A 100 -19.48 -12.42 -1.37
CA LEU A 100 -19.75 -12.31 0.05
C LEU A 100 -18.61 -12.93 0.87
N SER A 101 -17.90 -12.11 1.65
CA SER A 101 -16.92 -12.58 2.64
C SER A 101 -17.41 -12.28 4.05
N ASN A 102 -17.52 -13.33 4.87
CA ASN A 102 -17.85 -13.23 6.27
C ASN A 102 -16.57 -13.32 7.09
N LEU A 103 -16.35 -12.34 7.96
CA LEU A 103 -15.28 -12.38 8.96
C LEU A 103 -15.91 -12.60 10.33
N LYS A 104 -15.62 -13.75 10.94
CA LYS A 104 -15.99 -14.03 12.33
C LYS A 104 -14.80 -13.75 13.23
N ILE A 105 -14.95 -12.78 14.13
CA ILE A 105 -13.94 -12.44 15.12
C ILE A 105 -14.43 -12.97 16.47
N SER A 106 -13.72 -13.97 17.02
CA SER A 106 -13.91 -14.37 18.41
C SER A 106 -13.06 -13.46 19.28
N VAL A 107 -13.69 -12.73 20.20
CA VAL A 107 -13.01 -11.89 21.21
C VAL A 107 -12.63 -12.74 22.41
#